data_AF-Q0FUL8-F1
#
_entry.id   AF-Q0FUL8-F1
#
_cell.length_a   1.000
_cell.length_b   1.000
_cell.length_c   1.000
_cell.angle_alpha   90.00
_cell.angle_beta   90.00
_cell.angle_gamma   90.00
#
_symmetry.space_group_name_H-M   'P 1'
#
loop_
_entity.id
_entity.type
_entity.pdbx_description
1 polymer ?
#
loop_
_entity_poly.entity_id
_entity_poly.type
_entity_poly.pdbx_seq_one_letter_code
_entity_poly.pdbx_strand_id
1 'polypeptide(L)'
;MSKFDQIAAEAPALEASVDAVLNALRNPESSGLRAEQLQALLSHAVTAYAKLRETNDGLPAFPRDNDVSATAVAIAATGILDAADMAVFELGMWQTLNP
;
A
#
# COMPACT_ATOMS: atom_id res chain seq x y z
N MET A 1 1.35 -0.48 -34.09
CA MET A 1 0.92 0.39 -32.97
C MET A 1 2.15 0.76 -32.18
N SER A 2 2.32 2.05 -31.86
CA SER A 2 3.40 2.52 -30.99
C SER A 2 3.14 2.09 -29.54
N LYS A 3 4.20 2.01 -28.72
CA LYS A 3 4.09 1.73 -27.27
C LYS A 3 3.17 2.74 -26.56
N PHE A 4 3.17 3.99 -27.03
CA PHE A 4 2.28 5.05 -26.53
C PHE A 4 0.81 4.80 -26.87
N ASP A 5 0.51 4.26 -28.06
CA ASP A 5 -0.86 3.94 -28.49
C ASP A 5 -1.43 2.75 -27.69
N GLN A 6 -0.58 1.80 -27.30
CA GLN A 6 -0.96 0.67 -26.46
C GLN A 6 -1.28 1.11 -25.02
N ILE A 7 -0.42 1.94 -24.41
CA ILE A 7 -0.66 2.49 -23.07
C ILE A 7 -1.95 3.31 -23.04
N ALA A 8 -2.19 4.15 -24.06
CA ALA A 8 -3.41 4.94 -24.15
C ALA A 8 -4.67 4.07 -24.29
N ALA A 9 -4.59 2.94 -24.99
CA ALA A 9 -5.70 2.00 -25.14
C ALA A 9 -5.96 1.16 -23.87
N GLU A 10 -4.94 0.90 -23.05
CA GLU A 10 -5.04 0.10 -21.83
C GLU A 10 -5.42 0.92 -20.59
N ALA A 11 -5.20 2.25 -20.61
CA ALA A 11 -5.50 3.14 -19.49
C ALA A 11 -6.97 3.03 -18.98
N PRO A 12 -8.01 3.01 -19.84
CA PRO A 12 -9.39 2.89 -19.38
C PRO A 12 -9.70 1.53 -18.72
N ALA A 13 -9.05 0.46 -19.20
CA ALA A 13 -9.22 -0.88 -18.62
C ALA A 13 -8.54 -0.98 -17.25
N LEU A 14 -7.39 -0.34 -17.09
CA LEU A 14 -6.71 -0.23 -15.81
C LEU A 14 -7.51 0.60 -14.81
N GLU A 15 -8.04 1.76 -15.22
CA GLU A 15 -8.90 2.61 -14.38
C GLU A 15 -10.12 1.83 -13.86
N ALA A 16 -10.85 1.16 -14.76
CA ALA A 16 -12.00 0.34 -14.37
C ALA A 16 -11.63 -0.80 -13.39
N SER A 17 -10.45 -1.40 -13.57
CA SER A 17 -9.95 -2.45 -12.66
C SER A 17 -9.59 -1.89 -11.28
N VAL A 18 -8.97 -0.72 -11.23
CA VAL A 18 -8.65 -0.03 -9.96
C VAL A 18 -9.93 0.33 -9.23
N ASP A 19 -10.93 0.88 -9.93
CA ASP A 19 -12.23 1.21 -9.32
C ASP A 19 -12.94 -0.02 -8.74
N ALA A 20 -12.88 -1.16 -9.45
CA ALA A 20 -13.43 -2.42 -8.95
C ALA A 20 -12.74 -2.86 -7.64
N VAL A 21 -11.41 -2.75 -7.57
CA VAL A 21 -10.63 -3.07 -6.36
C VAL A 21 -10.98 -2.11 -5.23
N LEU A 22 -11.03 -0.80 -5.49
CA LEU A 22 -11.39 0.20 -4.47
C LEU A 22 -12.80 -0.02 -3.91
N ASN A 23 -13.75 -0.38 -4.76
CA ASN A 23 -15.10 -0.75 -4.31
C ASN A 23 -15.10 -2.02 -3.47
N ALA A 24 -14.29 -3.02 -3.82
CA ALA A 24 -14.15 -4.24 -3.04
C ALA A 24 -13.53 -3.98 -1.65
N LEU A 25 -12.57 -3.04 -1.56
CA LEU A 25 -11.93 -2.62 -0.31
C LEU A 25 -12.86 -1.83 0.62
N ARG A 26 -13.84 -1.10 0.08
CA ARG A 26 -14.86 -0.39 0.88
C ARG A 26 -15.83 -1.33 1.57
N ASN A 27 -16.11 -2.49 0.97
CA ASN A 27 -17.07 -3.47 1.47
C ASN A 27 -16.45 -4.89 1.44
N PRO A 28 -15.40 -5.16 2.24
CA PRO A 28 -14.63 -6.39 2.13
C PRO A 28 -15.47 -7.64 2.45
N GLU A 29 -16.46 -7.52 3.33
CA GLU A 29 -17.33 -8.64 3.74
C GLU A 29 -18.28 -9.11 2.63
N SER A 30 -18.62 -8.24 1.69
CA SER A 30 -19.58 -8.54 0.61
C SER A 30 -18.94 -8.56 -0.78
N SER A 31 -17.66 -8.26 -0.91
CA SER A 31 -16.98 -8.12 -2.20
C SER A 31 -16.33 -9.40 -2.72
N GLY A 32 -16.22 -10.44 -1.88
CA GLY A 32 -15.51 -11.67 -2.21
C GLY A 32 -13.98 -11.51 -2.27
N LEU A 33 -13.44 -10.38 -1.77
CA LEU A 33 -12.00 -10.15 -1.67
C LEU A 33 -11.39 -11.15 -0.68
N ARG A 34 -10.49 -12.02 -1.17
CA ARG A 34 -9.80 -12.99 -0.32
C ARG A 34 -8.70 -12.32 0.49
N ALA A 35 -8.38 -12.90 1.65
CA ALA A 35 -7.35 -12.39 2.55
C ALA A 35 -5.98 -12.26 1.86
N GLU A 36 -5.61 -13.25 1.03
CA GLU A 36 -4.32 -13.26 0.31
C GLU A 36 -4.24 -12.13 -0.71
N GLN A 37 -5.38 -11.75 -1.31
CA GLN A 37 -5.43 -10.63 -2.25
C GLN A 37 -5.26 -9.30 -1.54
N LEU A 38 -5.88 -9.14 -0.36
CA LEU A 38 -5.68 -7.97 0.49
C LEU A 38 -4.21 -7.86 0.96
N GLN A 39 -3.61 -8.97 1.38
CA GLN A 39 -2.20 -9.01 1.78
C GLN A 39 -1.26 -8.62 0.63
N ALA A 40 -1.51 -9.14 -0.58
CA ALA A 40 -0.72 -8.79 -1.77
C ALA A 40 -0.89 -7.31 -2.15
N LEU A 41 -2.11 -6.77 -2.09
CA LEU A 41 -2.36 -5.35 -2.31
C LEU A 41 -1.60 -4.49 -1.30
N LEU A 42 -1.65 -4.86 -0.01
CA LEU A 42 -0.99 -4.11 1.06
C LEU A 42 0.55 -4.13 0.89
N SER A 43 1.14 -5.28 0.59
CA SER A 43 2.60 -5.39 0.41
C SER A 43 3.11 -4.54 -0.76
N HIS A 44 2.41 -4.57 -1.90
CA HIS A 44 2.75 -3.74 -3.05
C HIS A 44 2.51 -2.25 -2.80
N ALA A 45 1.41 -1.87 -2.15
CA ALA A 45 1.10 -0.48 -1.83
C ALA A 45 2.13 0.12 -0.87
N VAL A 46 2.50 -0.58 0.21
CA VAL A 46 3.52 -0.13 1.17
C VAL A 46 4.87 0.04 0.47
N THR A 47 5.28 -0.93 -0.35
CA THR A 47 6.55 -0.86 -1.10
C THR A 47 6.58 0.32 -2.07
N ALA A 48 5.50 0.54 -2.81
CA ALA A 48 5.41 1.64 -3.76
C ALA A 48 5.41 3.00 -3.04
N TYR A 49 4.65 3.12 -1.94
CA TYR A 49 4.59 4.33 -1.14
C TYR A 49 5.95 4.69 -0.53
N ALA A 50 6.67 3.70 0.03
CA ALA A 50 8.01 3.91 0.57
C ALA A 50 8.97 4.49 -0.49
N LYS A 51 9.03 3.86 -1.68
CA LYS A 51 9.85 4.34 -2.80
C LYS A 51 9.49 5.75 -3.25
N LEU A 52 8.21 6.05 -3.37
CA LEU A 52 7.75 7.37 -3.78
C LEU A 52 8.13 8.43 -2.75
N ARG A 53 8.02 8.10 -1.45
CA ARG A 53 8.35 9.01 -0.36
C ARG A 53 9.85 9.29 -0.25
N GLU A 54 10.72 8.31 -0.52
CA GLU A 54 12.16 8.53 -0.61
C GLU A 54 12.53 9.62 -1.64
N THR A 55 11.76 9.68 -2.74
CA THR A 55 11.98 10.66 -3.81
C THR A 55 11.18 11.96 -3.63
N ASN A 56 10.21 11.98 -2.71
CA ASN A 56 9.29 13.09 -2.49
C ASN A 56 9.02 13.27 -0.99
N ASP A 57 9.87 14.08 -0.37
CA ASP A 57 9.96 14.30 1.09
C ASP A 57 8.68 14.91 1.72
N GLY A 58 7.67 15.22 0.90
CA GLY A 58 6.39 15.78 1.35
C GLY A 58 5.15 14.95 1.00
N LEU A 59 5.29 13.72 0.48
CA LEU A 59 4.13 12.92 0.07
C LEU A 59 3.31 12.45 1.28
N PRO A 60 2.09 12.99 1.52
CA PRO A 60 1.26 12.54 2.61
C PRO A 60 0.80 11.09 2.37
N ALA A 61 0.64 10.32 3.45
CA ALA A 61 0.18 8.93 3.38
C ALA A 61 -1.29 8.81 2.95
N PHE A 62 -2.09 9.85 3.21
CA PHE A 62 -3.50 9.91 2.89
C PHE A 62 -3.83 11.21 2.12
N PRO A 63 -4.86 11.20 1.26
CA PRO A 63 -5.37 12.42 0.65
C PRO A 63 -5.96 13.36 1.72
N ARG A 64 -6.12 14.65 1.39
CA ARG A 64 -6.61 15.66 2.34
C ARG A 64 -8.00 15.33 2.88
N ASP A 65 -8.88 14.81 2.03
CA ASP A 65 -10.26 14.46 2.36
C ASP A 65 -10.41 12.95 2.59
N ASN A 66 -9.59 12.38 3.48
CA ASN A 66 -9.67 10.95 3.81
C ASN A 66 -10.53 10.70 5.05
N ASP A 67 -11.23 9.57 5.06
CA ASP A 67 -12.06 9.11 6.18
C ASP A 67 -11.34 8.12 7.11
N VAL A 68 -10.00 8.01 7.03
CA VAL A 68 -9.24 7.03 7.82
C VAL A 68 -9.11 7.53 9.26
N SER A 69 -9.72 6.80 10.20
CA SER A 69 -9.61 7.14 11.62
C SER A 69 -8.22 6.85 12.18
N ALA A 70 -7.80 7.64 13.19
CA ALA A 70 -6.54 7.41 13.89
C ALA A 70 -6.42 5.98 14.47
N THR A 71 -7.53 5.41 14.94
CA THR A 71 -7.59 4.03 15.44
C THR A 71 -7.32 3.02 14.33
N ALA A 72 -7.92 3.19 13.15
CA ALA A 72 -7.67 2.31 12.01
C ALA A 72 -6.20 2.37 11.57
N VAL A 73 -5.60 3.58 11.57
CA VAL A 73 -4.16 3.76 11.30
C VAL A 73 -3.32 2.99 12.32
N ALA A 74 -3.61 3.13 13.61
CA ALA A 74 -2.85 2.46 14.67
C ALA A 74 -2.91 0.93 14.54
N ILE A 75 -4.11 0.37 14.27
CA ILE A 75 -4.29 -1.07 14.06
C ILE A 75 -3.50 -1.55 12.84
N ALA A 76 -3.62 -0.85 11.71
CA ALA A 76 -2.90 -1.24 10.49
C ALA A 76 -1.39 -1.14 10.66
N ALA A 77 -0.89 -0.04 11.24
CA ALA A 77 0.54 0.17 11.45
C ALA A 77 1.13 -0.88 12.39
N THR A 78 0.48 -1.17 13.52
CA THR A 78 0.96 -2.19 14.47
C THR A 78 0.99 -3.58 13.83
N GLY A 79 -0.05 -3.97 13.08
CA GLY A 79 -0.05 -5.24 12.35
C GLY A 79 1.04 -5.34 11.29
N ILE A 80 1.33 -4.25 10.57
CA ILE A 80 2.43 -4.21 9.58
C ILE A 80 3.79 -4.34 10.28
N LEU A 81 4.02 -3.64 11.38
CA LEU A 81 5.29 -3.67 12.12
C LEU A 81 5.56 -5.05 12.73
N ASP A 82 4.52 -5.70 13.26
CA ASP A 82 4.61 -7.07 13.77
C ASP A 82 4.94 -8.05 12.63
N ALA A 83 4.25 -7.94 11.49
CA ALA A 83 4.49 -8.79 10.32
C ALA A 83 5.87 -8.56 9.67
N ALA A 84 6.43 -7.36 9.78
CA ALA A 84 7.76 -7.02 9.27
C ALA A 84 8.90 -7.47 10.20
N ASP A 85 8.59 -8.11 11.34
CA ASP A 85 9.54 -8.46 12.39
C ASP A 85 10.40 -7.25 12.79
N MET A 86 9.74 -6.16 13.17
CA MET A 86 10.41 -4.90 13.51
C MET A 86 11.49 -5.09 14.60
N ALA A 87 11.31 -6.04 15.52
CA ALA A 87 12.31 -6.36 16.54
C ALA A 87 13.63 -6.85 15.92
N VAL A 88 13.56 -7.72 14.90
CA VAL A 88 14.75 -8.17 14.16
C VAL A 88 15.36 -7.03 13.33
N PHE A 89 14.53 -6.18 12.71
CA PHE A 89 15.02 -5.01 11.98
C PHE A 89 15.81 -4.05 12.90
N GLU A 90 15.25 -3.68 14.06
CA GLU A 90 15.91 -2.80 15.03
C GLU A 90 17.21 -3.40 15.59
N LEU A 91 17.23 -4.70 15.88
CA LEU A 91 18.44 -5.41 16.29
C LEU A 91 19.53 -5.37 15.22
N GLY A 92 19.18 -5.58 13.96
CA GLY A 92 20.13 -5.48 12.84
C GLY A 92 20.70 -4.08 12.67
N MET A 93 19.88 -3.04 12.85
CA MET A 93 20.36 -1.65 12.84
C MET A 93 21.32 -1.36 13.99
N TRP A 94 20.98 -1.79 15.21
CA TRP A 94 21.83 -1.57 16.39
C TRP A 94 23.19 -2.27 16.23
N GLN A 95 23.22 -3.51 15.74
CA GLN A 95 24.46 -4.23 15.44
C GLN A 95 25.32 -3.54 14.37
N THR A 96 24.70 -2.89 13.40
CA THR A 96 25.41 -2.15 12.34
C THR A 96 26.01 -0.84 12.87
N LEU A 97 25.36 -0.21 13.85
CA LEU A 97 25.79 1.06 14.44
C LEU A 97 26.76 0.91 15.62
N ASN A 98 26.80 -0.25 16.28
CA ASN A 98 27.74 -0.60 17.36
C ASN A 98 28.51 -1.90 17.02
N PRO A 99 29.49 -1.86 16.11
CA PRO A 99 30.30 -3.03 15.74
C PRO A 99 31.29 -3.48 16.83
#